data_AF-A0A836CBR4-F1
#
_entry.id   AF-A0A836CBR4-F1
#
_cell.length_a   1.000
_cell.length_b   1.000
_cell.length_c   1.000
_cell.angle_alpha   90.00
_cell.angle_beta   90.00
_cell.angle_gamma   90.00
#
_symmetry.space_group_name_H-M   'P 1'
#
loop_
_entity.id
_entity.type
_entity.pdbx_description
1 polymer ?
#
loop_
_entity_poly.entity_id
_entity_poly.type
_entity_poly.pdbx_seq_one_letter_code
_entity_poly.pdbx_strand_id
1 'polypeptide(L)'
;MIIGDFELTNLLGEGAFGQVRLGTNMRTEERVAVKIMELQRIKDLGMSVNVRREISSLKKLRHPNVVKLIEVLKSSSHIYLVCELAEGGDLFDKIAEQELFDEETTRNYF
;
A
#
# COMPACT_ATOMS: atom_id res chain seq x y z
N MET A 1 -13.50 8.20 -7.13
CA MET A 1 -14.33 7.36 -6.21
C MET A 1 -14.04 7.82 -4.80
N ILE A 2 -15.03 8.01 -3.94
CA ILE A 2 -14.80 8.50 -2.57
C ILE A 2 -15.01 7.36 -1.58
N ILE A 3 -14.09 7.19 -0.64
CA ILE A 3 -14.17 6.21 0.46
C ILE A 3 -13.70 6.89 1.75
N GLY A 4 -14.61 7.07 2.72
CA GLY A 4 -14.34 7.88 3.91
C GLY A 4 -13.99 9.31 3.51
N ASP A 5 -12.91 9.85 4.07
CA ASP A 5 -12.38 11.20 3.78
C ASP A 5 -11.44 11.22 2.55
N PHE A 6 -11.33 10.12 1.79
CA PHE A 6 -10.37 10.01 0.69
C PHE A 6 -11.02 9.95 -0.69
N GLU A 7 -10.53 10.79 -1.60
CA GLU A 7 -10.83 10.71 -3.03
C GLU A 7 -9.78 9.86 -3.75
N LEU A 8 -10.19 8.75 -4.34
CA LEU A 8 -9.33 7.83 -5.08
C LEU A 8 -9.32 8.16 -6.57
N THR A 9 -8.10 8.25 -7.11
CA THR A 9 -7.77 8.63 -8.50
C THR A 9 -6.98 7.53 -9.20
N ASN A 10 -5.74 7.77 -9.63
CA ASN A 10 -4.97 6.91 -10.54
C ASN A 10 -4.68 5.52 -9.95
N LEU A 11 -4.58 4.49 -10.81
CA LEU A 11 -4.04 3.19 -10.43
C LEU A 11 -2.52 3.33 -10.26
N LEU A 12 -1.99 2.88 -9.11
CA LEU A 12 -0.56 2.86 -8.82
C LEU A 12 0.04 1.47 -9.03
N GLY A 13 -0.76 0.42 -8.85
CA GLY A 13 -0.31 -0.95 -9.08
C GLY A 13 -1.40 -1.98 -8.84
N GLU A 14 -1.15 -3.20 -9.28
CA GLU A 14 -2.03 -4.35 -9.08
C GLU A 14 -1.29 -5.45 -8.32
N GLY A 15 -1.98 -6.09 -7.38
CA GLY A 15 -1.42 -7.16 -6.56
C GLY A 15 -2.37 -8.35 -6.45
N ALA A 16 -1.91 -9.38 -5.75
CA ALA A 16 -2.61 -10.66 -5.63
C ALA A 16 -4.04 -10.57 -5.06
N PHE A 17 -4.36 -9.51 -4.31
CA PHE A 17 -5.64 -9.34 -3.62
C PHE A 17 -6.48 -8.17 -4.13
N GLY A 18 -6.01 -7.44 -5.15
CA GLY A 18 -6.69 -6.29 -5.71
C GLY A 18 -5.72 -5.20 -6.13
N GLN A 19 -6.20 -3.96 -6.14
CA GLN A 19 -5.51 -2.81 -6.73
C GLN A 19 -5.03 -1.82 -5.67
N VAL A 20 -3.96 -1.10 -5.96
CA VAL A 20 -3.50 0.05 -5.19
C VAL A 20 -3.77 1.30 -6.01
N ARG A 21 -4.50 2.27 -5.45
CA ARG A 21 -4.80 3.54 -6.11
C ARG A 21 -4.24 4.71 -5.32
N LEU A 22 -3.93 5.79 -6.02
CA LEU A 22 -3.66 7.08 -5.42
C LEU A 22 -4.93 7.59 -4.76
N GLY A 23 -4.82 8.02 -3.50
CA GLY A 23 -5.86 8.73 -2.79
C GLY A 23 -5.40 10.12 -2.37
N THR A 24 -6.35 11.03 -2.19
CA THR A 24 -6.11 12.33 -1.57
C THR A 24 -7.06 12.47 -0.39
N ASN A 25 -6.52 12.76 0.80
CA ASN A 25 -7.34 13.13 1.94
C ASN A 25 -7.99 14.49 1.67
N MET A 26 -9.31 14.55 1.56
CA MET A 26 -10.04 15.76 1.18
C MET A 26 -10.00 16.86 2.26
N ARG A 27 -9.55 16.54 3.48
CA ARG A 27 -9.45 17.49 4.59
C ARG A 27 -8.06 18.07 4.76
N THR A 28 -7.03 17.26 4.54
CA THR A 28 -5.62 17.65 4.74
C THR A 28 -4.86 17.87 3.44
N GLU A 29 -5.47 17.53 2.30
CA GLU A 29 -4.86 17.50 0.97
C GLU A 29 -3.67 16.52 0.84
N GLU A 30 -3.43 15.69 1.86
CA GLU A 30 -2.34 14.72 1.89
C GLU A 30 -2.58 13.58 0.88
N ARG A 31 -1.56 13.27 0.09
CA ARG A 31 -1.56 12.16 -0.87
C ARG A 31 -1.23 10.84 -0.17
N VAL A 32 -1.99 9.80 -0.49
CA VAL A 32 -1.90 8.48 0.13
C VAL A 32 -1.96 7.36 -0.91
N ALA A 33 -1.49 6.17 -0.55
CA ALA A 33 -1.70 4.94 -1.32
C ALA A 33 -2.82 4.12 -0.67
N VAL A 34 -3.84 3.73 -1.45
CA VAL A 34 -4.98 2.96 -0.96
C VAL A 34 -5.00 1.58 -1.59
N LYS A 35 -4.67 0.54 -0.80
CA LYS A 35 -4.77 -0.86 -1.21
C LYS A 35 -6.20 -1.36 -1.00
N ILE A 36 -6.85 -1.71 -2.10
CA ILE A 36 -8.25 -2.15 -2.17
C ILE A 36 -8.25 -3.68 -2.30
N MET A 37 -8.90 -4.37 -1.37
CA MET A 37 -8.93 -5.83 -1.33
C MET A 37 -10.35 -6.37 -1.25
N GLU A 38 -10.69 -7.31 -2.13
CA GLU A 38 -12.01 -7.95 -2.16
C GLU A 38 -12.18 -9.00 -1.06
N LEU A 39 -13.22 -8.86 -0.24
CA LEU A 39 -13.51 -9.77 0.86
C LEU A 39 -13.80 -11.19 0.38
N GLN A 40 -14.49 -11.33 -0.75
CA GLN A 40 -14.83 -12.66 -1.29
C GLN A 40 -13.57 -13.38 -1.78
N ARG A 41 -12.74 -12.70 -2.57
CA ARG A 41 -11.44 -13.24 -3.03
C ARG A 41 -10.52 -13.64 -1.86
N ILE A 42 -10.46 -12.85 -0.79
CA ILE A 42 -9.69 -13.21 0.42
C ILE A 42 -10.21 -14.51 1.06
N LYS A 43 -11.53 -14.70 1.10
CA LYS A 43 -12.15 -15.92 1.64
C LYS A 43 -11.86 -17.12 0.75
N ASP A 44 -12.05 -16.97 -0.56
CA ASP A 44 -11.89 -18.06 -1.54
C ASP A 44 -10.44 -18.58 -1.55
N LEU A 45 -9.46 -17.68 -1.35
CA LEU A 45 -8.05 -18.04 -1.22
C LEU A 45 -7.65 -18.54 0.18
N GLY A 46 -8.56 -18.56 1.16
CA GLY A 46 -8.24 -18.97 2.54
C GLY A 46 -7.34 -17.99 3.31
N MET A 47 -7.09 -16.79 2.78
CA MET A 47 -6.08 -15.84 3.28
C MET A 47 -6.58 -14.92 4.40
N SER A 48 -7.78 -15.17 4.93
CA SER A 48 -8.42 -14.28 5.91
C SER A 48 -7.59 -14.11 7.20
N VAL A 49 -6.86 -15.13 7.63
CA VAL A 49 -5.97 -15.05 8.81
C VAL A 49 -4.72 -14.23 8.49
N ASN A 50 -4.11 -14.45 7.33
CA ASN A 50 -2.92 -13.74 6.88
C ASN A 50 -3.18 -12.24 6.75
N VAL A 51 -4.28 -11.85 6.10
CA VAL A 51 -4.67 -10.44 5.96
C VAL A 51 -4.88 -9.78 7.33
N ARG A 52 -5.55 -10.47 8.27
CA ARG A 52 -5.74 -9.93 9.63
C ARG A 52 -4.42 -9.74 10.37
N ARG A 53 -3.48 -10.68 10.22
CA ARG A 53 -2.14 -10.59 10.83
C ARG A 53 -1.31 -9.45 10.22
N GLU A 54 -1.35 -9.30 8.90
CA GLU A 54 -0.67 -8.20 8.19
C GLU A 54 -1.17 -6.84 8.69
N ILE A 55 -2.50 -6.64 8.70
CA ILE A 55 -3.12 -5.41 9.22
C ILE A 55 -2.71 -5.19 10.69
N SER A 56 -2.77 -6.21 11.54
CA SER A 56 -2.39 -6.08 12.95
C SER A 56 -0.92 -5.72 13.13
N SER A 57 -0.04 -6.15 12.24
CA SER A 57 1.38 -5.87 12.30
C SER A 57 1.63 -4.43 11.87
N LEU A 58 1.10 -4.02 10.72
CA LEU A 58 1.22 -2.66 10.19
C LEU A 58 0.64 -1.60 11.14
N LYS A 59 -0.44 -1.89 11.86
CA LYS A 59 -1.00 -0.97 12.88
C LYS A 59 -0.03 -0.63 14.01
N LYS A 60 0.92 -1.52 14.31
CA LYS A 60 1.87 -1.36 15.42
C LYS A 60 3.22 -0.82 14.96
N LEU A 61 3.50 -0.89 13.66
CA LEU A 61 4.79 -0.48 13.09
C LEU A 61 4.84 1.04 12.90
N ARG A 62 5.92 1.65 13.37
CA ARG A 62 6.29 3.05 13.14
C ARG A 62 7.80 3.11 12.96
N HIS A 63 8.25 3.12 11.71
CA HIS A 63 9.68 3.10 11.38
C HIS A 63 9.91 3.89 10.09
N PRO A 64 10.99 4.70 9.98
CA PRO A 64 11.24 5.53 8.79
C PRO A 64 11.35 4.75 7.48
N ASN A 65 11.72 3.47 7.51
CA ASN A 65 11.84 2.61 6.33
C ASN A 65 10.67 1.63 6.14
N VAL A 66 9.54 1.83 6.85
CA VAL A 66 8.34 0.99 6.69
C VAL A 66 7.14 1.90 6.46
N VAL A 67 6.44 1.68 5.34
CA VAL A 67 5.24 2.46 5.00
C VAL A 67 4.24 2.43 6.15
N LYS A 68 3.81 3.63 6.56
CA LYS A 68 2.88 3.78 7.67
C LYS A 68 1.46 3.44 7.23
N LEU A 69 0.78 2.58 8.00
CA LEU A 69 -0.66 2.41 7.90
C LEU A 69 -1.36 3.57 8.63
N ILE A 70 -2.08 4.40 7.87
CA ILE A 70 -2.79 5.58 8.37
C ILE A 70 -4.17 5.16 8.88
N GLU A 71 -4.93 4.44 8.06
CA GLU A 71 -6.31 4.08 8.35
C GLU A 71 -6.71 2.75 7.69
N VAL A 72 -7.71 2.07 8.28
CA VAL A 72 -8.34 0.88 7.69
C VAL A 72 -9.83 1.14 7.58
N LEU A 73 -10.33 1.14 6.34
CA LEU A 73 -11.76 1.28 6.04
C LEU A 73 -12.30 -0.07 5.56
N LYS A 74 -13.59 -0.31 5.76
CA LYS A 74 -14.24 -1.57 5.38
C LYS A 74 -15.64 -1.30 4.85
N SER A 75 -15.99 -1.94 3.73
CA SER A 75 -17.35 -2.01 3.21
C SER A 75 -17.89 -3.45 3.29
N SER A 76 -19.09 -3.69 2.75
CA SER A 76 -19.68 -5.02 2.67
C SER A 76 -18.87 -5.99 1.79
N SER A 77 -18.15 -5.47 0.80
CA SER A 77 -17.42 -6.26 -0.20
C SER A 77 -15.91 -6.05 -0.21
N HIS A 78 -15.39 -4.98 0.42
CA HIS A 78 -13.97 -4.63 0.34
C HIS A 78 -13.37 -4.22 1.69
N ILE A 79 -12.05 -4.38 1.80
CA ILE A 79 -11.19 -3.75 2.81
C ILE A 79 -10.28 -2.75 2.08
N TYR A 80 -10.10 -1.57 2.66
CA TYR A 80 -9.23 -0.52 2.15
C TYR A 80 -8.17 -0.23 3.21
N LEU A 81 -6.90 -0.39 2.84
CA LEU A 81 -5.76 0.01 3.67
C LEU A 81 -5.23 1.33 3.13
N VAL A 82 -5.37 2.39 3.93
CA VAL A 82 -4.84 3.72 3.61
C VAL A 82 -3.43 3.80 4.20
N CYS A 83 -2.44 3.91 3.33
CA CYS A 83 -1.03 3.96 3.68
C CYS A 83 -0.39 5.26 3.19
N GLU A 84 0.71 5.63 3.83
CA GLU A 84 1.65 6.62 3.31
C GLU A 84 2.04 6.31 1.86
N LEU A 85 2.12 7.35 1.02
CA LEU A 85 2.55 7.22 -0.37
C LEU A 85 4.07 7.29 -0.47
N ALA A 86 4.69 6.21 -0.96
CA ALA A 86 6.11 6.21 -1.34
C ALA A 86 6.23 6.66 -2.81
N GLU A 87 6.56 7.94 -3.04
CA GLU A 87 6.63 8.53 -4.38
C GLU A 87 7.87 8.10 -5.19
N GLY A 88 8.85 7.48 -4.54
CA GLY A 88 10.13 7.13 -5.14
C GLY A 88 10.10 5.94 -6.10
N GLY A 89 8.93 5.35 -6.39
CA GLY A 89 8.81 4.14 -7.21
C GLY A 89 9.33 2.88 -6.49
N ASP A 90 9.37 1.76 -7.20
CA ASP A 90 9.91 0.52 -6.65
C ASP A 90 11.41 0.37 -6.92
N LEU A 91 12.09 -0.38 -6.04
CA LEU A 91 13.53 -0.61 -6.16
C LEU A 91 13.87 -1.59 -7.28
N PHE A 92 12.94 -2.48 -7.64
CA PHE A 92 13.17 -3.51 -8.64
C PHE A 92 13.32 -2.90 -10.04
N ASP A 93 12.43 -1.99 -10.40
CA ASP A 93 12.47 -1.19 -11.62
C ASP A 93 13.74 -0.36 -11.67
N LYS A 94 14.16 0.26 -10.56
CA LYS A 94 15.43 1.00 -10.50
C LYS A 94 16.65 0.12 -10.74
N ILE A 95 16.64 -1.11 -10.23
CA ILE A 95 17.68 -2.11 -10.49
C ILE A 95 17.59 -2.62 -11.94
N ALA A 96 16.39 -2.72 -12.52
CA ALA A 96 16.23 -3.17 -13.90
C ALA A 96 16.67 -2.10 -14.93
N GLU A 97 16.51 -0.82 -14.60
CA GLU A 97 16.91 0.32 -15.44
C GLU A 97 18.42 0.60 -15.40
N GLN A 98 19.12 0.21 -14.34
CA GLN A 98 20.57 0.40 -14.18
C GLN A 98 21.29 -0.95 -14.24
N GLU A 99 22.40 -1.08 -14.98
CA GLU A 99 23.13 -2.36 -15.04
C GLU A 99 23.55 -2.85 -13.63
N LEU A 100 24.03 -1.95 -12.77
CA LEU A 100 24.40 -2.20 -11.38
C LEU A 100 24.39 -0.88 -10.57
N PHE A 101 23.98 -0.94 -9.30
CA PHE A 101 24.28 0.13 -8.34
C PHE A 101 25.74 0.06 -7.91
N ASP A 102 26.34 1.22 -7.60
CA ASP A 102 27.63 1.24 -6.91
C ASP A 102 27.53 0.68 -5.48
N GLU A 103 28.68 0.40 -4.87
CA GLU A 103 28.74 -0.21 -3.54
C GLU A 103 28.07 0.68 -2.47
N GLU A 104 28.26 2.00 -2.57
CA GLU A 104 27.70 2.96 -1.62
C GLU A 104 26.17 2.99 -1.66
N THR A 105 25.60 3.07 -2.87
CA THR A 105 24.16 3.02 -3.10
C THR A 105 23.57 1.68 -2.65
N THR A 106 24.27 0.59 -2.95
CA THR A 106 23.85 -0.76 -2.54
C THR A 106 23.79 -0.88 -1.02
N ARG A 107 24.80 -0.40 -0.30
CA ARG A 107 24.87 -0.41 1.18
C ARG A 107 23.76 0.41 1.84
N ASN A 108 23.25 1.43 1.16
CA ASN A 108 22.15 2.24 1.69
C ASN A 108 20.77 1.57 1.53
N TYR A 109 20.61 0.69 0.54
CA TYR A 109 19.35 -0.05 0.30
C TYR A 109 19.25 -1.39 1.05
N PHE A 110 20.37 -2.09 1.26
CA PHE A 110 20.45 -3.44 1.81
C PHE A 110 21.32 -3.52 3.07
#